data_AF-A0A484F739-F1
#
_entry.id   AF-A0A484F739-F1
#
_cell.length_a   1.000
_cell.length_b   1.000
_cell.length_c   1.000
_cell.angle_alpha   90.00
_cell.angle_beta   90.00
_cell.angle_gamma   90.00
#
_symmetry.space_group_name_H-M   'P 1'
#
loop_
_entity.id
_entity.type
_entity.pdbx_description
1 polymer ?
#
loop_
_entity_poly.entity_id
_entity_poly.type
_entity_poly.pdbx_seq_one_letter_code
_entity_poly.pdbx_strand_id
1 'polypeptide(L)'
;MVTDADFKRLEELIRQMNNRLDAIDERLRTLSAKSISAPIASAASGGADESTEINRLKSRELQLQSELDSVKKLTDNSYTKEDVTEYFGAVINDFNEKTKTEDKDVDYIISNMEVDLKTQIYKDKELRMSGADISKTGGDGISSVKISIKAVPKQTK
;
A
#
# COMPACT_ATOMS: atom_id res chain seq x y z
N MET A 1 5.46 8.82 -2.44
CA MET A 1 4.02 8.47 -2.49
C MET A 1 3.86 7.25 -3.38
N VAL A 2 3.22 6.18 -2.88
CA VAL A 2 2.61 5.18 -3.77
C VAL A 2 1.57 5.98 -4.54
N THR A 3 1.83 6.26 -5.81
CA THR A 3 0.85 6.98 -6.63
C THR A 3 -0.42 6.14 -6.74
N ASP A 4 -1.54 6.75 -7.11
CA ASP A 4 -2.77 5.99 -7.39
C ASP A 4 -2.49 4.88 -8.44
N ALA A 5 -1.53 5.10 -9.33
CA ALA A 5 -1.02 4.09 -10.26
C ALA A 5 -0.19 2.98 -9.58
N ASP A 6 0.59 3.29 -8.54
CA ASP A 6 1.33 2.29 -7.78
C ASP A 6 0.41 1.48 -6.86
N PHE A 7 -0.66 2.07 -6.32
CA PHE A 7 -1.69 1.36 -5.57
C PHE A 7 -2.42 0.38 -6.49
N LYS A 8 -2.85 0.84 -7.66
CA LYS A 8 -3.44 -0.01 -8.71
C LYS A 8 -2.49 -1.12 -9.16
N ARG A 9 -1.17 -0.85 -9.25
CA ARG A 9 -0.16 -1.88 -9.54
C ARG A 9 -0.03 -2.91 -8.42
N LEU A 10 -0.10 -2.48 -7.15
CA LEU A 10 -0.07 -3.38 -6.00
C LEU A 10 -1.34 -4.22 -5.92
N GLU A 11 -2.52 -3.64 -6.16
CA GLU A 11 -3.79 -4.37 -6.26
C GLU A 11 -3.78 -5.40 -7.40
N GLU A 12 -3.27 -4.99 -8.56
CA GLU A 12 -3.12 -5.89 -9.71
C GLU A 12 -2.12 -7.01 -9.42
N LEU A 13 -1.03 -6.71 -8.71
CA LEU A 13 -0.06 -7.71 -8.27
C LEU A 13 -0.70 -8.71 -7.29
N ILE A 14 -1.47 -8.23 -6.32
CA ILE A 14 -2.24 -9.07 -5.39
C ILE A 14 -3.19 -9.99 -6.18
N ARG A 15 -3.91 -9.43 -7.16
CA ARG A 15 -4.83 -10.19 -8.01
C ARG A 15 -4.09 -11.28 -8.80
N GLN A 16 -2.96 -10.94 -9.42
CA GLN A 16 -2.15 -11.90 -10.17
C GLN A 16 -1.57 -12.99 -9.27
N MET A 17 -1.14 -12.65 -8.06
CA MET A 17 -0.62 -13.62 -7.10
C MET A 17 -1.70 -14.58 -6.61
N ASN A 18 -2.91 -14.09 -6.34
CA ASN A 18 -4.06 -14.95 -6.01
C ASN A 18 -4.38 -15.92 -7.16
N ASN A 19 -4.46 -15.43 -8.40
CA ASN A 19 -4.70 -16.30 -9.57
C ASN A 19 -3.61 -17.38 -9.72
N ARG A 20 -2.35 -17.04 -9.42
CA ARG A 20 -1.24 -18.00 -9.45
C ARG A 20 -1.34 -19.04 -8.34
N LEU A 21 -1.82 -18.67 -7.15
CA LEU A 21 -2.07 -19.61 -6.06
C LEU A 21 -3.20 -20.57 -6.45
N ASP A 22 -4.32 -20.06 -6.96
CA ASP A 22 -5.45 -20.89 -7.42
C ASP A 22 -5.01 -21.91 -8.49
N ALA A 23 -4.18 -21.48 -9.44
CA ALA A 23 -3.63 -22.36 -10.46
C ALA A 23 -2.70 -23.44 -9.88
N ILE A 24 -1.92 -23.13 -8.85
CA ILE A 24 -1.07 -24.10 -8.15
C ILE A 24 -1.94 -25.12 -7.41
N ASP A 25 -2.98 -24.67 -6.72
CA ASP A 25 -3.92 -25.52 -5.99
C ASP A 25 -4.64 -26.50 -6.93
N GLU A 26 -5.09 -26.02 -8.09
CA GLU A 26 -5.73 -26.86 -9.09
C GLU A 26 -4.76 -27.91 -9.66
N ARG A 27 -3.50 -27.52 -9.89
CA ARG A 27 -2.45 -28.43 -10.37
C ARG A 27 -2.09 -29.49 -9.32
N LEU A 28 -2.03 -29.11 -8.04
CA LEU A 28 -1.83 -30.02 -6.91
C LEU A 28 -2.98 -31.02 -6.77
N ARG A 29 -4.24 -30.56 -6.91
CA ARG A 29 -5.42 -31.45 -6.90
C ARG A 29 -5.37 -32.46 -8.05
N THR A 30 -5.02 -31.99 -9.25
CA THR A 30 -4.95 -32.85 -10.44
C THR A 30 -3.85 -33.91 -10.30
N LEU A 31 -2.66 -33.52 -9.85
CA LEU A 31 -1.56 -34.46 -9.61
C LEU A 31 -1.91 -35.47 -8.51
N SER A 32 -2.54 -35.01 -7.42
CA SER A 32 -2.97 -35.90 -6.33
C SER A 32 -4.03 -36.91 -6.79
N ALA A 33 -5.02 -36.48 -7.57
CA ALA A 33 -6.05 -37.37 -8.13
C ALA A 33 -5.48 -38.39 -9.13
N LYS A 34 -4.48 -37.97 -9.91
CA LYS A 34 -3.78 -38.84 -10.86
C LYS A 34 -2.93 -39.90 -10.17
N SER A 35 -2.21 -39.54 -9.10
CA SER A 35 -1.44 -40.53 -8.32
C SER A 35 -2.33 -41.56 -7.60
N ILE A 36 -3.59 -41.23 -7.27
CA ILE A 36 -4.56 -42.17 -6.66
C ILE A 36 -5.17 -43.13 -7.70
N SER A 37 -5.28 -42.72 -8.97
CA SER A 37 -5.97 -43.47 -10.03
C SER A 37 -5.03 -44.32 -10.91
N ALA A 38 -3.70 -44.23 -10.71
CA ALA A 38 -2.73 -44.97 -11.50
C ALA A 38 -2.71 -46.48 -11.16
N PRO A 39 -2.76 -47.39 -12.15
CA PRO A 39 -2.64 -48.82 -11.91
C PRO A 39 -1.25 -49.17 -11.36
N ILE A 40 -1.23 -50.07 -10.36
CA ILE A 40 -0.08 -50.45 -9.51
C ILE A 40 1.18 -50.83 -10.32
N ALA A 41 1.04 -51.30 -11.56
CA ALA A 41 2.16 -51.64 -12.46
C ALA A 41 2.91 -50.42 -13.05
N SER A 42 2.31 -49.22 -13.08
CA SER A 42 2.93 -47.99 -13.61
C SER A 42 3.61 -47.11 -12.55
N ALA A 43 3.37 -47.39 -11.26
CA ALA A 43 3.81 -46.58 -10.13
C ALA A 43 5.34 -46.62 -9.89
N ALA A 44 6.04 -47.63 -10.41
CA ALA A 44 7.47 -47.85 -10.14
C ALA A 44 8.42 -46.91 -10.89
N SER A 45 7.97 -46.19 -11.93
CA SER A 45 8.81 -45.23 -12.68
C SER A 45 8.28 -43.78 -12.69
N GLY A 46 6.97 -43.56 -12.50
CA GLY A 46 6.37 -42.20 -12.50
C GLY A 46 6.17 -41.57 -11.12
N GLY A 47 6.21 -42.34 -10.03
CA GLY A 47 5.88 -41.85 -8.68
C GLY A 47 6.92 -40.94 -8.03
N ALA A 48 8.21 -41.12 -8.36
CA ALA A 48 9.29 -40.30 -7.81
C ALA A 48 9.29 -38.87 -8.40
N ASP A 49 9.02 -38.76 -9.70
CA ASP A 49 8.97 -37.47 -10.40
C ASP A 49 7.71 -36.67 -10.02
N GLU A 50 6.54 -37.31 -9.91
CA GLU A 50 5.30 -36.65 -9.45
C GLU A 50 5.40 -36.20 -7.98
N SER A 51 6.01 -37.01 -7.10
CA SER A 51 6.23 -36.63 -5.69
C SER A 51 7.18 -35.43 -5.56
N THR A 52 8.23 -35.38 -6.40
CA THR A 52 9.17 -34.25 -6.44
C THR A 52 8.50 -32.97 -6.94
N GLU A 53 7.65 -33.07 -7.98
CA GLU A 53 6.89 -31.92 -8.48
C GLU A 53 5.84 -31.42 -7.47
N ILE A 54 5.15 -32.32 -6.75
CA ILE A 54 4.22 -31.95 -5.66
C ILE A 54 4.95 -31.18 -4.57
N ASN A 55 6.13 -31.64 -4.13
CA ASN A 55 6.92 -30.94 -3.11
C ASN A 55 7.39 -29.56 -3.60
N ARG A 56 7.82 -29.47 -4.87
CA ARG A 56 8.21 -28.20 -5.49
C ARG A 56 7.04 -27.20 -5.55
N LEU A 57 5.86 -27.66 -5.94
CA LEU A 57 4.65 -26.83 -6.01
C LEU A 57 4.23 -26.34 -4.62
N LYS A 58 4.25 -27.20 -3.60
CA LYS A 58 3.98 -26.81 -2.19
C LYS A 58 4.98 -25.77 -1.68
N SER A 59 6.27 -25.95 -1.93
CA SER A 59 7.27 -24.94 -1.55
C SER A 59 7.03 -23.60 -2.25
N ARG A 60 6.59 -23.63 -3.52
CA ARG A 60 6.28 -22.41 -4.27
C ARG A 60 5.01 -21.72 -3.78
N GLU A 61 3.99 -22.50 -3.40
CA GLU A 61 2.75 -22.00 -2.79
C GLU A 61 3.06 -21.25 -1.49
N LEU A 62 3.84 -21.86 -0.59
CA LEU A 62 4.26 -21.23 0.67
C LEU A 62 5.04 -19.94 0.46
N GLN A 63 5.95 -19.91 -0.52
CA GLN A 63 6.68 -18.69 -0.89
C GLN A 63 5.73 -17.60 -1.38
N LEU A 64 4.82 -17.94 -2.29
CA LEU A 64 3.86 -16.99 -2.86
C LEU A 64 2.89 -16.46 -1.80
N GLN A 65 2.43 -17.30 -0.86
CA GLN A 65 1.63 -16.87 0.28
C GLN A 65 2.41 -15.89 1.18
N SER A 66 3.67 -16.19 1.50
CA SER A 66 4.51 -15.30 2.30
C SER A 66 4.78 -13.95 1.61
N GLU A 67 5.04 -13.97 0.29
CA GLU A 67 5.18 -12.75 -0.51
C GLU A 67 3.87 -11.96 -0.54
N LEU A 68 2.73 -12.64 -0.73
CA LEU A 68 1.41 -12.03 -0.77
C LEU A 68 1.06 -11.34 0.54
N ASP A 69 1.30 -12.00 1.67
CA ASP A 69 1.08 -11.43 3.00
C ASP A 69 1.95 -10.20 3.24
N SER A 70 3.18 -10.20 2.72
CA SER A 70 4.07 -9.05 2.82
C SER A 70 3.55 -7.86 2.00
N VAL A 71 3.07 -8.11 0.77
CA VAL A 71 2.48 -7.09 -0.11
C VAL A 71 1.17 -6.56 0.46
N LYS A 72 0.31 -7.42 1.00
CA LYS A 72 -0.93 -7.02 1.69
C LYS A 72 -0.64 -6.13 2.88
N LYS A 73 0.31 -6.51 3.75
CA LYS A 73 0.74 -5.67 4.88
C LYS A 73 1.27 -4.31 4.45
N LEU A 74 2.00 -4.23 3.33
CA LEU A 74 2.45 -2.95 2.79
C LEU A 74 1.28 -2.08 2.33
N THR A 75 0.25 -2.70 1.76
CA THR A 75 -0.95 -2.01 1.27
C THR A 75 -1.83 -1.53 2.44
N ASP A 76 -2.12 -2.41 3.40
CA ASP A 76 -2.97 -2.12 4.57
C ASP A 76 -2.34 -1.08 5.52
N ASN A 77 -1.01 -1.08 5.62
CA ASN A 77 -0.28 -0.14 6.46
C ASN A 77 0.12 1.14 5.73
N SER A 78 -0.33 1.40 4.50
CA SER A 78 -0.03 2.65 3.80
C SER A 78 -1.23 3.60 3.85
N TYR A 79 -1.00 4.87 4.16
CA TYR A 79 -2.02 5.90 3.93
C TYR A 79 -2.17 6.13 2.42
N THR A 80 -3.42 6.17 1.98
CA THR A 80 -3.79 6.55 0.61
C THR A 80 -3.66 8.06 0.43
N LYS A 81 -3.72 8.53 -0.82
CA LYS A 81 -3.72 9.97 -1.12
C LYS A 81 -4.98 10.63 -0.52
N GLU A 82 -6.08 9.90 -0.56
CA GLU A 82 -7.39 10.29 -0.04
C GLU A 82 -7.31 10.50 1.47
N ASP A 83 -6.71 9.55 2.21
CA ASP A 83 -6.53 9.68 3.67
C ASP A 83 -5.73 10.93 4.05
N VAL A 84 -4.65 11.22 3.30
CA VAL A 84 -3.81 12.39 3.53
C VAL A 84 -4.58 13.68 3.21
N THR A 85 -5.34 13.68 2.12
CA THR A 85 -6.15 14.83 1.70
C THR A 85 -7.24 15.12 2.72
N GLU A 86 -7.91 14.09 3.24
CA GLU A 86 -8.93 14.21 4.27
C GLU A 86 -8.34 14.75 5.57
N TYR A 87 -7.19 14.22 6.01
CA TYR A 87 -6.49 14.71 7.19
C TYR A 87 -6.15 16.20 7.09
N PHE A 88 -5.53 16.63 5.99
CA PHE A 88 -5.19 18.04 5.80
C PHE A 88 -6.43 18.92 5.63
N GLY A 89 -7.49 18.43 4.99
CA GLY A 89 -8.77 19.12 4.90
C GLY A 89 -9.37 19.39 6.28
N ALA A 90 -9.36 18.39 7.16
CA ALA A 90 -9.80 18.54 8.55
C ALA A 90 -8.96 19.58 9.31
N VAL A 91 -7.63 19.53 9.17
CA VAL A 91 -6.72 20.51 9.82
C VAL A 91 -6.97 21.94 9.32
N ILE A 92 -7.20 22.12 8.01
CA ILE A 92 -7.50 23.44 7.41
C ILE A 92 -8.83 23.98 7.94
N ASN A 93 -9.86 23.14 7.97
CA ASN A 93 -11.17 23.52 8.48
C ASN A 93 -11.08 23.89 9.96
N ASP A 94 -10.42 23.06 10.77
CA ASP A 94 -10.17 23.33 12.19
C ASP A 94 -9.45 24.67 12.39
N PHE A 95 -8.43 24.96 11.58
CA PHE A 95 -7.71 26.23 11.65
C PHE A 95 -8.64 27.40 11.30
N ASN A 96 -9.35 27.33 10.17
CA ASN A 96 -10.23 28.39 9.68
C ASN A 96 -11.47 28.61 10.57
N GLU A 97 -11.92 27.60 11.30
CA GLU A 97 -13.01 27.72 12.28
C GLU A 97 -12.53 28.29 13.62
N LYS A 98 -11.30 27.97 14.02
CA LYS A 98 -10.70 28.40 15.29
C LYS A 98 -9.96 29.73 15.21
N THR A 99 -9.80 30.32 14.03
CA THR A 99 -9.18 31.64 13.84
C THR A 99 -10.06 32.75 14.42
N LYS A 100 -10.02 32.85 15.74
CA LYS A 100 -10.18 34.09 16.49
C LYS A 100 -8.77 34.57 16.81
N THR A 101 -8.12 35.16 15.83
CA THR A 101 -6.82 35.80 16.05
C THR A 101 -6.98 36.97 17.01
N GLU A 102 -5.98 37.19 17.87
CA GLU A 102 -5.95 38.32 18.81
C GLU A 102 -5.93 39.67 18.09
N ASP A 103 -5.49 39.67 16.82
CA ASP A 103 -5.54 40.82 15.93
C ASP A 103 -6.99 41.27 15.71
N LYS A 104 -7.30 42.54 15.98
CA LYS A 104 -8.67 43.07 15.95
C LYS A 104 -9.19 43.33 14.55
N ASP A 105 -8.31 43.39 13.56
CA ASP A 105 -8.63 43.91 12.23
C ASP A 105 -8.68 42.81 11.16
N VAL A 106 -7.99 41.69 11.37
CA VAL A 106 -7.89 40.61 10.38
C VAL A 106 -8.04 39.21 10.98
N ASP A 107 -8.69 38.33 10.21
CA ASP A 107 -8.66 36.87 10.38
C ASP A 107 -7.65 36.29 9.38
N TYR A 108 -6.92 35.25 9.80
CA TYR A 108 -6.01 34.52 8.92
C TYR A 108 -6.69 33.24 8.49
N ILE A 109 -6.81 33.02 7.19
CA ILE A 109 -7.40 31.81 6.62
C ILE A 109 -6.37 31.06 5.77
N ILE A 110 -6.32 29.74 5.90
CA ILE A 110 -5.60 28.90 4.95
C ILE A 110 -6.45 28.81 3.69
N SER A 111 -5.92 29.32 2.59
CA SER A 111 -6.60 29.42 1.29
C SER A 111 -6.25 28.29 0.33
N ASN A 112 -5.05 27.73 0.44
CA ASN A 112 -4.60 26.60 -0.35
C ASN A 112 -3.51 25.83 0.40
N MET A 113 -3.45 24.52 0.17
CA MET A 113 -2.37 23.66 0.63
C MET A 113 -1.98 22.71 -0.51
N GLU A 114 -0.72 22.77 -0.92
CA GLU A 114 -0.15 21.85 -1.89
C GLU A 114 0.78 20.89 -1.18
N VAL A 115 0.53 19.60 -1.36
CA VAL A 115 1.26 18.53 -0.70
C VAL A 115 1.92 17.67 -1.78
N ASP A 116 3.25 17.74 -1.87
CA ASP A 116 4.07 16.85 -2.69
C ASP A 116 4.78 15.84 -1.80
N LEU A 117 4.26 14.62 -1.74
CA LEU A 117 4.78 13.57 -0.88
C LEU A 117 5.66 12.63 -1.66
N LYS A 118 6.97 12.67 -1.41
CA LYS A 118 7.92 11.74 -2.03
C LYS A 118 8.20 10.51 -1.17
N THR A 119 7.70 10.49 0.07
CA THR A 119 7.84 9.40 1.04
C THR A 119 6.61 8.47 1.10
N GLN A 120 6.78 7.28 1.68
CA GLN A 120 5.68 6.36 2.03
C GLN A 120 5.22 6.70 3.45
N ILE A 121 3.91 6.84 3.68
CA ILE A 121 3.37 7.15 5.01
C ILE A 121 2.79 5.87 5.56
N TYR A 122 3.36 5.39 6.67
CA TYR A 122 2.92 4.18 7.32
C TYR A 122 1.87 4.49 8.38
N LYS A 123 0.82 3.67 8.41
CA LYS A 123 -0.24 3.67 9.41
C LYS A 123 0.27 3.01 10.69
N ASP A 124 1.11 3.73 11.43
CA ASP A 124 1.34 3.47 12.85
C ASP A 124 0.31 4.29 13.66
N LYS A 125 0.21 4.11 14.99
CA LYS A 125 -0.73 4.82 15.88
C LYS A 125 -0.69 6.36 15.74
N GLU A 126 0.32 6.90 15.08
CA GLU A 126 0.48 8.29 14.67
C GLU A 126 0.96 8.36 13.21
N LEU A 127 0.71 9.47 12.51
CA LEU A 127 1.19 9.69 11.15
C LEU A 127 2.73 9.80 11.16
N ARG A 128 3.43 8.74 10.75
CA ARG A 128 4.90 8.70 10.69
C ARG A 128 5.36 8.67 9.24
N MET A 129 6.18 9.66 8.89
CA MET A 129 6.83 9.77 7.58
C MET A 129 8.25 9.22 7.72
N SER A 130 8.56 8.10 7.07
CA SER A 130 9.94 7.66 6.92
C SER A 130 10.49 8.19 5.60
N GLY A 131 11.50 9.06 5.70
CA GLY A 131 12.27 9.52 4.55
C GLY A 131 13.17 8.41 4.01
N ALA A 132 13.39 8.40 2.70
CA ALA A 132 14.58 7.74 2.16
C ALA A 132 15.82 8.38 2.78
N ASP A 133 16.83 7.58 3.08
CA ASP A 133 18.10 8.03 3.64
C ASP A 133 18.63 9.21 2.80
N ILE A 134 18.71 10.41 3.40
CA ILE A 134 19.04 11.67 2.71
C ILE A 134 20.40 11.57 1.99
N SER A 135 21.26 10.65 2.47
CA SER A 135 22.55 10.33 1.86
C SER A 135 22.46 9.60 0.51
N LYS A 136 21.32 8.95 0.20
CA LYS A 136 21.11 8.12 -1.01
C LYS A 136 20.21 8.74 -2.06
N THR A 137 19.29 9.61 -1.64
CA THR A 137 18.40 10.36 -2.52
C THR A 137 18.77 11.83 -2.41
N GLY A 138 19.41 12.40 -3.43
CA GLY A 138 19.64 13.85 -3.53
C GLY A 138 18.35 14.67 -3.39
N GLY A 139 18.41 15.99 -3.47
CA GLY A 139 17.32 16.94 -3.15
C GLY A 139 15.92 16.64 -3.72
N ASP A 140 15.81 15.75 -4.69
CA ASP A 140 14.57 15.14 -5.18
C ASP A 140 13.88 14.15 -4.22
N GLY A 141 14.45 13.79 -3.07
CA GLY A 141 13.84 12.84 -2.11
C GLY A 141 12.96 13.48 -1.02
N ILE A 142 12.84 14.80 -0.98
CA ILE A 142 12.18 15.51 0.13
C ILE A 142 10.71 15.75 -0.19
N SER A 143 9.81 15.28 0.68
CA SER A 143 8.40 15.66 0.67
C SER A 143 8.24 17.15 1.00
N SER A 144 7.45 17.89 0.25
CA SER A 144 7.20 19.32 0.47
C SER A 144 5.72 19.62 0.72
N VAL A 145 5.46 20.51 1.67
CA VAL A 145 4.12 21.03 1.95
C VAL A 145 4.19 22.55 1.80
N LYS A 146 3.38 23.11 0.89
CA LYS A 146 3.23 24.55 0.71
C LYS A 146 1.86 24.97 1.21
N ILE A 147 1.83 25.94 2.12
CA ILE A 147 0.60 26.46 2.72
C ILE A 147 0.47 27.92 2.33
N SER A 148 -0.67 28.30 1.76
CA SER A 148 -0.99 29.69 1.39
C SER A 148 -1.99 30.27 2.38
N ILE A 149 -1.53 31.18 3.23
CA ILE A 149 -2.35 31.88 4.22
C ILE A 149 -2.73 33.25 3.67
N LYS A 150 -4.00 33.63 3.79
CA LYS A 150 -4.51 34.97 3.46
C LYS A 150 -5.01 35.64 4.72
N ALA A 151 -4.66 36.92 4.88
CA ALA A 151 -5.31 37.78 5.84
C ALA A 151 -6.58 38.36 5.20
N VAL A 152 -7.73 38.20 5.86
CA VAL A 152 -9.01 38.77 5.44
C VAL A 152 -9.49 39.74 6.52
N PRO A 153 -9.98 40.94 6.16
CA PRO A 153 -10.49 41.88 7.16
C PRO A 153 -11.66 41.27 7.94
N LYS A 154 -11.65 41.46 9.26
CA LYS A 154 -12.80 41.09 10.10
C LYS A 154 -14.00 41.92 9.65
N GLN A 155 -15.11 41.25 9.35
CA GLN A 155 -16.35 41.98 9.08
C GLN A 155 -16.84 42.59 10.39
N THR A 156 -16.61 43.88 10.57
CA THR A 156 -17.25 44.69 11.60
C THR A 156 -18.76 44.65 11.34
N LYS A 157 -19.48 43.89 12.18
CA LYS A 157 -20.94 43.99 12.28
C LYS A 157 -21.34 45.28 12.96
#